data_AF-A0A7C2V3D6-F1
#
_entry.id   AF-A0A7C2V3D6-F1
#
_cell.length_a   1.000
_cell.length_b   1.000
_cell.length_c   1.000
_cell.angle_alpha   90.00
_cell.angle_beta   90.00
_cell.angle_gamma   90.00
#
_symmetry.space_group_name_H-M   'P 1'
#
loop_
_entity.id
_entity.type
_entity.pdbx_description
1 polymer ?
#
loop_
_entity_poly.entity_id
_entity_poly.type
_entity_poly.pdbx_seq_one_letter_code
_entity_poly.pdbx_strand_id
1 'polypeptide(L)'
;MSAESKVSKNYPTKLILARNTIFNFIGQAIPLIAGIITLPFIIKGLGTQRFGLLSLALVILGYFAVFDLGLGRATTKFVAESVGKGEKEKISIIVWTSVTIQFIFGMIGTFIFLAIVPVLATKLLNIPPELQTEAKSTFYMLAFTLPILLISSSFRGVLEAFQRFDLVNIITIPSNSMTFILPLIGIHLGLSLPWIVGLILVTRVMTLLTYLFFCIHLVPSLKQYSYSIELFKHLFSFGFWIMISNIVGPILVYLDRFLIGVFSSLSQVAYYTAPYEAITRIWIIPFSLVSTLFPTFSSLSAIKDIEKIKSLFFRSIKYLLIILGPIIIFIIVFAQELLMVWLGKDFAENSKEVVRILAFGVLINSLAHIPYALLQSSGRPNLTAKFHIIELPIYFFLALILVSKWGINGAATVWTLRVILDTALLYGATFKIYKFSFNLFSSYKITKTLYTLLIFGSLLYTIKILSFLLHFIILLVSFIICLLIFLWFIWSKVLDQSEKEIILGGLRL
;
A
#
# COMPACT_ATOMS: atom_id res chain seq x y z
N MET A 1 50.26 20.95 -11.93
CA MET A 1 49.52 20.20 -10.88
C MET A 1 48.13 20.79 -10.78
N SER A 2 47.19 20.23 -11.55
CA SER A 2 45.80 20.70 -11.65
C SER A 2 44.90 20.02 -10.61
N ALA A 3 44.08 20.82 -9.95
CA ALA A 3 43.16 20.45 -8.89
C ALA A 3 41.82 19.91 -9.45
N GLU A 4 41.86 18.92 -10.35
CA GLU A 4 40.69 18.49 -11.14
C GLU A 4 40.24 17.02 -10.98
N SER A 5 40.74 16.24 -10.01
CA SER A 5 40.43 14.79 -9.98
C SER A 5 39.92 14.20 -8.66
N LYS A 6 39.35 14.98 -7.74
CA LYS A 6 38.79 14.47 -6.46
C LYS A 6 37.26 14.49 -6.35
N VAL A 7 36.54 14.26 -7.43
CA VAL A 7 35.15 13.79 -7.35
C VAL A 7 35.15 12.26 -7.43
N SER A 8 35.42 11.62 -6.30
CA SER A 8 35.30 10.17 -6.17
C SER A 8 33.84 9.77 -6.40
N LYS A 9 33.58 9.08 -7.51
CA LYS A 9 32.35 8.30 -7.74
C LYS A 9 32.28 7.19 -6.68
N ASN A 10 31.77 7.50 -5.50
CA ASN A 10 31.42 6.50 -4.50
C ASN A 10 30.11 5.82 -4.94
N TYR A 11 30.24 4.77 -5.74
CA TYR A 11 29.15 3.81 -5.89
C TYR A 11 28.90 3.17 -4.53
N PRO A 12 27.66 3.15 -4.00
CA PRO A 12 27.38 2.56 -2.71
C PRO A 12 27.75 1.07 -2.74
N THR A 13 28.59 0.64 -1.80
CA THR A 13 28.97 -0.77 -1.64
C THR A 13 27.74 -1.63 -1.38
N LYS A 14 27.77 -2.91 -1.80
CA LYS A 14 26.67 -3.88 -1.60
C LYS A 14 26.15 -3.91 -0.15
N LEU A 15 27.02 -3.69 0.83
CA LEU A 15 26.67 -3.60 2.25
C LEU A 15 25.77 -2.41 2.59
N ILE A 16 26.03 -1.23 1.99
CA ILE A 16 25.24 -0.01 2.21
C ILE A 16 23.84 -0.18 1.60
N LEU A 17 23.76 -0.80 0.42
CA LEU A 17 22.47 -1.11 -0.23
C LEU A 17 21.65 -2.11 0.57
N ALA A 18 22.27 -3.19 1.08
CA ALA A 18 21.59 -4.18 1.92
C ALA A 18 21.09 -3.56 3.23
N ARG A 19 21.94 -2.76 3.90
CA ARG A 19 21.57 -2.04 5.13
C ARG A 19 20.40 -1.09 4.90
N ASN A 20 20.44 -0.28 3.84
CA ASN A 20 19.36 0.66 3.51
C ASN A 20 18.06 -0.07 3.16
N THR A 21 18.15 -1.23 2.51
CA THR A 21 16.99 -2.08 2.21
C THR A 21 16.35 -2.62 3.48
N ILE A 22 17.15 -3.13 4.43
CA ILE A 22 16.67 -3.60 5.73
C ILE A 22 16.03 -2.46 6.53
N PHE A 23 16.65 -1.28 6.57
CA PHE A 23 16.07 -0.12 7.25
C PHE A 23 14.75 0.35 6.64
N ASN A 24 14.64 0.34 5.30
CA ASN A 24 13.38 0.66 4.62
C ASN A 24 12.29 -0.39 4.94
N PHE A 25 12.66 -1.67 5.00
CA PHE A 25 11.73 -2.74 5.34
C PHE A 25 11.24 -2.62 6.79
N ILE A 26 12.16 -2.48 7.74
CA ILE A 26 11.84 -2.26 9.16
C ILE A 26 10.98 -0.99 9.32
N GLY A 27 11.32 0.07 8.59
CA GLY A 27 10.57 1.33 8.63
C GLY A 27 9.13 1.23 8.15
N GLN A 28 8.83 0.32 7.23
CA GLN A 28 7.46 0.05 6.80
C GLN A 28 6.75 -0.97 7.72
N ALA A 29 7.50 -1.89 8.30
CA ALA A 29 6.95 -2.92 9.20
C ALA A 29 6.51 -2.35 10.55
N ILE A 30 7.18 -1.34 11.12
CA ILE A 30 6.84 -0.79 12.44
C ILE A 30 5.43 -0.15 12.47
N PRO A 31 5.08 0.81 11.59
CA PRO A 31 3.73 1.40 11.59
C PRO A 31 2.65 0.35 11.31
N LEU A 32 3.00 -0.65 10.51
CA LEU A 32 2.16 -1.80 10.24
C LEU A 32 1.92 -2.54 11.58
N ILE A 33 2.93 -3.10 12.23
CA ILE A 33 2.75 -3.82 13.50
C ILE A 33 1.97 -2.99 14.53
N ALA A 34 2.28 -1.69 14.66
CA ALA A 34 1.54 -0.77 15.52
C ALA A 34 0.03 -0.73 15.17
N GLY A 35 -0.32 -0.60 13.88
CA GLY A 35 -1.70 -0.62 13.41
C GLY A 35 -2.46 -1.91 13.76
N ILE A 36 -1.88 -3.10 13.57
CA ILE A 36 -2.56 -4.38 13.90
C ILE A 36 -2.80 -4.49 15.41
N ILE A 37 -1.79 -4.14 16.21
CA ILE A 37 -1.85 -4.29 17.67
C ILE A 37 -2.83 -3.30 18.27
N THR A 38 -2.85 -2.06 17.79
CA THR A 38 -3.71 -1.00 18.35
C THR A 38 -5.17 -1.11 17.90
N LEU A 39 -5.44 -1.75 16.75
CA LEU A 39 -6.78 -1.79 16.16
C LEU A 39 -7.90 -2.29 17.10
N PRO A 40 -7.74 -3.43 17.81
CA PRO A 40 -8.79 -3.93 18.71
C PRO A 40 -9.10 -2.95 19.84
N PHE A 41 -8.07 -2.30 20.38
CA PHE A 41 -8.22 -1.33 21.47
C PHE A 41 -8.91 -0.05 20.99
N ILE A 42 -8.58 0.42 19.79
CA ILE A 42 -9.23 1.60 19.18
C ILE A 42 -10.71 1.30 18.91
N ILE A 43 -11.01 0.13 18.34
CA ILE A 43 -12.39 -0.29 18.06
C ILE A 43 -13.19 -0.41 19.35
N LYS A 44 -12.63 -1.06 20.39
CA LYS A 44 -13.30 -1.22 21.68
C LYS A 44 -13.50 0.11 22.41
N GLY A 45 -12.55 1.03 22.30
CA GLY A 45 -12.60 2.33 22.98
C GLY A 45 -13.51 3.37 22.29
N LEU A 46 -13.49 3.44 20.96
CA LEU A 46 -14.33 4.37 20.19
C LEU A 46 -15.73 3.83 19.91
N GLY A 47 -15.87 2.51 19.84
CA GLY A 47 -17.04 1.87 19.25
C GLY A 47 -16.96 1.84 17.72
N THR A 48 -17.79 1.01 17.11
CA THR A 48 -17.75 0.71 15.67
C THR A 48 -18.07 1.93 14.79
N GLN A 49 -19.05 2.75 15.16
CA GLN A 49 -19.45 3.93 14.38
C GLN A 49 -18.35 5.01 14.34
N ARG A 50 -17.78 5.36 15.50
CA ARG A 50 -16.70 6.35 15.59
C ARG A 50 -15.41 5.85 14.95
N PHE A 51 -15.11 4.55 15.06
CA PHE A 51 -14.00 3.95 14.31
C PHE A 51 -14.25 3.98 12.79
N GLY A 52 -15.50 3.79 12.35
CA GLY A 52 -15.89 3.97 10.94
C GLY A 52 -15.67 5.40 10.45
N LEU A 53 -16.03 6.39 11.27
CA LEU A 53 -15.76 7.81 10.99
C LEU A 53 -14.27 8.14 10.97
N LEU A 54 -13.49 7.61 11.92
CA LEU A 54 -12.02 7.72 11.90
C LEU A 54 -11.43 7.10 10.64
N SER A 55 -11.91 5.92 10.25
CA SER A 55 -11.47 5.20 9.04
C SER A 55 -11.76 6.02 7.79
N LEU A 56 -12.95 6.62 7.67
CA LEU A 56 -13.26 7.55 6.57
C LEU A 56 -12.37 8.79 6.59
N ALA A 57 -12.09 9.36 7.76
CA ALA A 57 -11.17 10.50 7.86
C ALA A 57 -9.77 10.12 7.37
N LEU A 58 -9.24 8.95 7.75
CA LEU A 58 -7.95 8.45 7.26
C LEU A 58 -7.96 8.18 5.75
N VAL A 59 -9.06 7.69 5.20
CA VAL A 59 -9.24 7.53 3.74
C VAL A 59 -9.19 8.87 3.03
N ILE A 60 -9.89 9.89 3.55
CA ILE A 60 -9.86 11.25 3.00
C ILE A 60 -8.43 11.83 3.06
N LEU A 61 -7.67 11.57 4.13
CA LEU A 61 -6.25 11.94 4.19
C LEU A 61 -5.42 11.24 3.10
N GLY A 62 -5.70 9.97 2.83
CA GLY A 62 -5.08 9.25 1.72
C GLY A 62 -5.36 9.91 0.37
N TYR A 63 -6.60 10.36 0.15
CA TYR A 63 -6.96 11.14 -1.04
C TYR A 63 -6.30 12.52 -1.09
N PHE A 64 -6.09 13.18 0.04
CA PHE A 64 -5.38 14.46 0.08
C PHE A 64 -3.96 14.36 -0.48
N ALA A 65 -3.26 13.24 -0.27
CA ALA A 65 -1.95 13.03 -0.85
C ALA A 65 -1.93 13.01 -2.40
N VAL A 66 -3.06 12.72 -3.05
CA VAL A 66 -3.22 12.74 -4.51
C VAL A 66 -3.08 14.15 -5.07
N PHE A 67 -3.53 15.15 -4.30
CA PHE A 67 -3.53 16.55 -4.72
C PHE A 67 -2.13 17.19 -4.72
N ASP A 68 -1.07 16.40 -4.50
CA ASP A 68 0.31 16.85 -4.65
C ASP A 68 0.69 17.18 -6.11
N LEU A 69 -0.16 16.83 -7.08
CA LEU A 69 0.03 17.12 -8.52
C LEU A 69 1.37 16.60 -9.09
N GLY A 70 2.01 15.65 -8.41
CA GLY A 70 3.35 15.15 -8.74
C GLY A 70 4.50 16.11 -8.41
N LEU A 71 4.23 17.24 -7.74
CA LEU A 71 5.21 18.29 -7.45
C LEU A 71 6.29 17.84 -6.47
N GLY A 72 5.99 16.94 -5.52
CA GLY A 72 7.03 16.35 -4.66
C GLY A 72 8.09 15.60 -5.48
N ARG A 73 7.66 14.78 -6.45
CA ARG A 73 8.57 14.05 -7.36
C ARG A 73 9.29 14.97 -8.35
N ALA A 74 8.61 15.99 -8.86
CA ALA A 74 9.23 17.02 -9.70
C ALA A 74 10.35 17.74 -8.92
N THR A 75 10.08 18.13 -7.68
CA THR A 75 11.06 18.75 -6.76
C THR A 75 12.28 17.84 -6.59
N THR A 76 12.07 16.55 -6.31
CA THR A 76 13.19 15.58 -6.20
C THR A 76 14.06 15.57 -7.46
N LYS A 77 13.44 15.49 -8.64
CA LYS A 77 14.16 15.43 -9.92
C LYS A 77 14.99 16.71 -10.17
N PHE A 78 14.35 17.87 -10.16
CA PHE A 78 15.00 19.12 -10.54
C PHE A 78 16.02 19.59 -9.50
N VAL A 79 15.80 19.28 -8.22
CA VAL A 79 16.81 19.51 -7.18
C VAL A 79 18.00 18.59 -7.39
N ALA A 80 17.80 17.29 -7.67
CA ALA A 80 18.91 16.37 -7.95
C ALA A 80 19.74 16.79 -9.17
N GLU A 81 19.08 17.26 -10.24
CA GLU A 81 19.75 17.83 -11.43
C GLU A 81 20.57 19.08 -11.08
N SER A 82 20.01 20.00 -10.28
CA SER A 82 20.70 21.23 -9.85
C SER A 82 21.89 20.94 -8.93
N VAL A 83 21.75 19.95 -8.02
CA VAL A 83 22.85 19.45 -7.18
C VAL A 83 23.97 18.89 -8.05
N GLY A 84 23.64 18.07 -9.06
CA GLY A 84 24.63 17.50 -9.99
C GLY A 84 25.36 18.55 -10.83
N LYS A 85 24.71 19.67 -11.14
CA LYS A 85 25.31 20.81 -11.86
C LYS A 85 26.00 21.83 -10.95
N GLY A 86 25.93 21.68 -9.63
CA GLY A 86 26.49 22.63 -8.67
C GLY A 86 25.70 23.95 -8.53
N GLU A 87 24.48 24.03 -9.05
CA GLU A 87 23.65 25.24 -9.13
C GLU A 87 22.86 25.45 -7.81
N LYS A 88 23.56 25.73 -6.71
CA LYS A 88 22.97 25.80 -5.36
C LYS A 88 21.86 26.83 -5.18
N GLU A 89 21.91 27.95 -5.89
CA GLU A 89 20.89 29.00 -5.82
C GLU A 89 19.57 28.56 -6.47
N LYS A 90 19.64 27.83 -7.59
CA LYS A 90 18.46 27.31 -8.27
C LYS A 90 17.68 26.31 -7.42
N ILE A 91 18.35 25.60 -6.51
CA ILE A 91 17.69 24.68 -5.57
C ILE A 91 16.64 25.45 -4.73
N SER A 92 16.98 26.63 -4.22
CA SER A 92 16.05 27.42 -3.40
C SER A 92 14.83 27.86 -4.22
N ILE A 93 15.06 28.33 -5.45
CA ILE A 93 14.00 28.76 -6.37
C ILE A 93 13.05 27.59 -6.70
N ILE A 94 13.60 26.41 -7.01
CA ILE A 94 12.79 25.21 -7.30
C ILE A 94 11.91 24.85 -6.11
N VAL A 95 12.50 24.75 -4.92
CA VAL A 95 11.80 24.31 -3.71
C VAL A 95 10.69 25.28 -3.32
N TRP A 96 10.99 26.57 -3.25
CA TRP A 96 10.01 27.58 -2.88
C TRP A 96 8.94 27.79 -3.95
N THR A 97 9.26 27.61 -5.23
CA THR A 97 8.25 27.57 -6.30
C THR A 97 7.28 26.42 -6.05
N SER A 98 7.77 25.18 -5.87
CA SER A 98 6.92 24.02 -5.56
C SER A 98 6.08 24.21 -4.29
N VAL A 99 6.69 24.68 -3.20
CA VAL A 99 6.02 24.93 -1.92
C VAL A 99 4.93 26.00 -2.05
N THR A 100 5.19 27.09 -2.78
CA THR A 100 4.20 28.15 -3.00
C THR A 100 2.99 27.62 -3.76
N ILE A 101 3.23 26.81 -4.81
CA ILE A 101 2.15 26.20 -5.59
C ILE A 101 1.34 25.22 -4.75
N GLN A 102 2.01 24.32 -4.03
CA GLN A 102 1.37 23.36 -3.12
C GLN A 102 0.60 24.05 -2.00
N PHE A 103 1.09 25.17 -1.47
CA PHE A 103 0.35 25.97 -0.50
C PHE A 103 -0.92 26.54 -1.12
N ILE A 104 -0.84 27.16 -2.30
CA ILE A 104 -2.02 27.71 -2.99
C ILE A 104 -3.06 26.61 -3.28
N PHE A 105 -2.65 25.50 -3.91
CA PHE A 105 -3.55 24.39 -4.20
C PHE A 105 -4.07 23.70 -2.94
N GLY A 106 -3.23 23.57 -1.91
CA GLY A 106 -3.62 23.04 -0.61
C GLY A 106 -4.68 23.89 0.06
N MET A 107 -4.51 25.22 0.05
CA MET A 107 -5.51 26.16 0.59
C MET A 107 -6.81 26.14 -0.22
N ILE A 108 -6.73 26.13 -1.56
CA ILE A 108 -7.91 25.99 -2.42
C ILE A 108 -8.66 24.70 -2.09
N GLY A 109 -7.95 23.57 -2.01
CA GLY A 109 -8.52 22.28 -1.64
C GLY A 109 -9.11 22.28 -0.24
N THR A 110 -8.48 22.94 0.73
CA THR A 110 -9.02 23.10 2.09
C THR A 110 -10.32 23.88 2.06
N PHE A 111 -10.39 25.03 1.38
CA PHE A 111 -11.63 25.82 1.29
C PHE A 111 -12.75 25.06 0.58
N ILE A 112 -12.45 24.37 -0.53
CA ILE A 112 -13.42 23.51 -1.23
C ILE A 112 -13.91 22.42 -0.28
N PHE A 113 -13.01 21.75 0.43
CA PHE A 113 -13.39 20.68 1.34
C PHE A 113 -14.24 21.20 2.50
N LEU A 114 -13.86 22.32 3.13
CA LEU A 114 -14.64 23.00 4.17
C LEU A 114 -16.07 23.31 3.69
N ALA A 115 -16.24 23.78 2.45
CA ALA A 115 -17.56 24.05 1.87
C ALA A 115 -18.40 22.78 1.65
N ILE A 116 -17.74 21.63 1.38
CA ILE A 116 -18.40 20.34 1.16
C ILE A 116 -18.74 19.63 2.49
N VAL A 117 -18.00 19.87 3.58
CA VAL A 117 -18.19 19.20 4.88
C VAL A 117 -19.65 19.16 5.36
N PRO A 118 -20.45 20.25 5.30
CA PRO A 118 -21.84 20.19 5.73
C PRO A 118 -22.66 19.18 4.93
N VAL A 119 -22.52 19.16 3.61
CA VAL A 119 -23.21 18.21 2.72
C VAL A 119 -22.68 16.80 2.94
N LEU A 120 -21.36 16.65 3.08
CA LEU A 120 -20.71 15.37 3.33
C LEU A 120 -21.24 14.71 4.61
N ALA A 121 -21.32 15.48 5.71
CA ALA A 121 -21.70 14.96 7.02
C ALA A 121 -23.22 14.78 7.22
N THR A 122 -24.06 15.42 6.40
CA THR A 122 -25.53 15.41 6.60
C THR A 122 -26.31 14.71 5.50
N LYS A 123 -25.81 14.72 4.25
CA LYS A 123 -26.55 14.24 3.08
C LYS A 123 -25.83 13.11 2.34
N LEU A 124 -24.50 13.17 2.24
CA LEU A 124 -23.75 12.25 1.40
C LEU A 124 -23.35 10.98 2.16
N LEU A 125 -22.81 11.12 3.36
CA LEU A 125 -22.48 9.99 4.22
C LEU A 125 -23.67 9.67 5.13
N ASN A 126 -23.98 8.38 5.30
CA ASN A 126 -25.07 7.92 6.15
C ASN A 126 -24.66 7.94 7.64
N ILE A 127 -24.40 9.16 8.16
CA ILE A 127 -23.97 9.42 9.54
C ILE A 127 -25.20 9.62 10.44
N PRO A 128 -25.32 8.85 11.55
CA PRO A 128 -26.40 9.03 12.52
C PRO A 128 -26.49 10.48 13.02
N PRO A 129 -27.69 11.05 13.21
CA PRO A 129 -27.88 12.44 13.64
C PRO A 129 -27.04 12.84 14.86
N GLU A 130 -26.91 11.93 15.83
CA GLU A 130 -26.15 12.11 17.07
C GLU A 130 -24.65 12.35 16.84
N LEU A 131 -24.08 11.79 15.76
CA LEU A 131 -22.66 11.90 15.42
C LEU A 131 -22.37 12.98 14.38
N GLN A 132 -23.38 13.64 13.80
CA GLN A 132 -23.15 14.60 12.71
C GLN A 132 -22.33 15.81 13.16
N THR A 133 -22.56 16.32 14.38
CA THR A 133 -21.76 17.43 14.93
C THR A 133 -20.32 17.00 15.17
N GLU A 134 -20.10 15.81 15.72
CA GLU A 134 -18.78 15.23 15.92
C GLU A 134 -18.05 15.00 14.58
N ALA A 135 -18.76 14.50 13.56
CA ALA A 135 -18.25 14.29 12.21
C ALA A 135 -17.85 15.60 11.52
N LYS A 136 -18.69 16.64 11.58
CA LYS A 136 -18.37 17.96 11.02
C LYS A 136 -17.09 18.52 11.63
N SER A 137 -16.99 18.53 12.96
CA SER A 137 -15.79 19.00 13.67
C SER A 137 -14.55 18.19 13.28
N THR A 138 -14.69 16.87 13.16
CA THR A 138 -13.63 15.98 12.71
C THR A 138 -13.15 16.33 11.30
N PHE A 139 -14.07 16.48 10.33
CA PHE A 139 -13.74 16.84 8.95
C PHE A 139 -13.18 18.26 8.81
N TYR A 140 -13.64 19.22 9.62
CA TYR A 140 -13.06 20.56 9.62
C TYR A 140 -11.60 20.55 10.08
N MET A 141 -11.27 19.82 11.15
CA MET A 141 -9.86 19.65 11.55
C MET A 141 -9.04 18.94 10.47
N LEU A 142 -9.65 17.95 9.82
CA LEU A 142 -9.02 17.22 8.71
C LEU A 142 -8.66 18.14 7.54
N ALA A 143 -9.51 19.10 7.20
CA ALA A 143 -9.33 20.00 6.06
C ALA A 143 -7.98 20.72 6.06
N PHE A 144 -7.49 21.09 7.26
CA PHE A 144 -6.22 21.80 7.43
C PHE A 144 -4.98 20.91 7.25
N THR A 145 -5.15 19.58 7.26
CA THR A 145 -4.02 18.67 7.00
C THR A 145 -3.57 18.72 5.54
N LEU A 146 -4.46 19.08 4.61
CA LEU A 146 -4.17 19.07 3.17
C LEU A 146 -2.95 19.93 2.79
N PRO A 147 -2.90 21.26 3.07
CA PRO A 147 -1.74 22.08 2.72
C PRO A 147 -0.46 21.58 3.39
N ILE A 148 -0.55 21.08 4.62
CA ILE A 148 0.60 20.53 5.35
C ILE A 148 1.15 19.29 4.63
N LEU A 149 0.28 18.38 4.20
CA LEU A 149 0.66 17.17 3.47
C LEU A 149 1.31 17.51 2.13
N LEU A 150 0.74 18.46 1.38
CA LEU A 150 1.28 18.84 0.07
C LEU A 150 2.67 19.46 0.22
N ILE A 151 2.84 20.44 1.12
CA ILE A 151 4.14 21.10 1.33
C ILE A 151 5.19 20.13 1.87
N SER A 152 4.79 19.22 2.76
CA SER A 152 5.69 18.18 3.30
C SER A 152 6.29 17.31 2.19
N SER A 153 5.55 17.08 1.08
CA SER A 153 6.02 16.27 -0.04
C SER A 153 7.26 16.89 -0.72
N SER A 154 7.30 18.22 -0.88
CA SER A 154 8.41 18.92 -1.52
C SER A 154 9.65 18.93 -0.65
N PHE A 155 9.52 19.20 0.65
CA PHE A 155 10.67 19.12 1.57
C PHE A 155 11.20 17.70 1.71
N ARG A 156 10.32 16.71 1.81
CA ARG A 156 10.73 15.30 1.72
C ARG A 156 11.47 15.04 0.40
N GLY A 157 10.96 15.57 -0.71
CA GLY A 157 11.56 15.45 -2.03
C GLY A 157 12.98 16.01 -2.13
N VAL A 158 13.29 17.10 -1.40
CA VAL A 158 14.66 17.64 -1.27
C VAL A 158 15.57 16.63 -0.58
N LEU A 159 15.16 16.07 0.57
CA LEU A 159 15.99 15.07 1.26
C LEU A 159 16.24 13.84 0.40
N GLU A 160 15.22 13.38 -0.35
CA GLU A 160 15.34 12.28 -1.31
C GLU A 160 16.31 12.64 -2.46
N ALA A 161 16.30 13.88 -2.96
CA ALA A 161 17.22 14.34 -4.02
C ALA A 161 18.68 14.30 -3.59
N PHE A 162 18.95 14.59 -2.31
CA PHE A 162 20.27 14.47 -1.69
C PHE A 162 20.59 13.04 -1.19
N GLN A 163 19.74 12.06 -1.50
CA GLN A 163 19.87 10.65 -1.09
C GLN A 163 19.88 10.44 0.44
N ARG A 164 19.31 11.38 1.21
CA ARG A 164 19.20 11.31 2.68
C ARG A 164 17.95 10.54 3.14
N PHE A 165 17.84 9.30 2.67
CA PHE A 165 16.74 8.40 3.04
C PHE A 165 16.74 8.04 4.53
N ASP A 166 17.90 8.12 5.18
CA ASP A 166 18.03 8.01 6.64
C ASP A 166 17.18 9.06 7.37
N LEU A 167 17.26 10.32 6.97
CA LEU A 167 16.46 11.41 7.54
C LEU A 167 14.98 11.25 7.22
N VAL A 168 14.65 10.86 5.98
CA VAL A 168 13.27 10.58 5.58
C VAL A 168 12.67 9.47 6.46
N ASN A 169 13.41 8.40 6.72
CA ASN A 169 12.93 7.29 7.55
C ASN A 169 12.80 7.66 9.03
N ILE A 170 13.76 8.40 9.59
CA ILE A 170 13.69 8.90 10.99
C ILE A 170 12.44 9.77 11.20
N ILE A 171 11.99 10.49 10.17
CA ILE A 171 10.80 11.35 10.25
C ILE A 171 9.51 10.56 9.97
N THR A 172 9.49 9.72 8.92
CA THR A 172 8.26 9.03 8.48
C THR A 172 7.85 7.89 9.40
N ILE A 173 8.79 7.12 9.96
CA ILE A 173 8.46 5.97 10.81
C ILE A 173 7.69 6.40 12.06
N PRO A 174 8.16 7.39 12.85
CA PRO A 174 7.39 7.87 14.00
C PRO A 174 6.07 8.52 13.58
N SER A 175 6.08 9.39 12.57
CA SER A 175 4.88 10.09 12.08
C SER A 175 3.75 9.12 11.66
N ASN A 176 4.10 8.07 10.92
CA ASN A 176 3.14 7.06 10.47
C ASN A 176 2.70 6.15 11.62
N SER A 177 3.59 5.82 12.55
CA SER A 177 3.23 5.04 13.75
C SER A 177 2.26 5.82 14.66
N MET A 178 2.49 7.14 14.82
CA MET A 178 1.62 8.04 15.57
C MET A 178 0.19 8.08 15.02
N THR A 179 -0.02 7.84 13.72
CA THR A 179 -1.37 7.77 13.12
C THR A 179 -2.22 6.67 13.76
N PHE A 180 -1.61 5.59 14.24
CA PHE A 180 -2.29 4.49 14.93
C PHE A 180 -2.18 4.58 16.46
N ILE A 181 -1.06 5.10 16.97
CA ILE A 181 -0.83 5.20 18.41
C ILE A 181 -1.64 6.34 19.04
N LEU A 182 -1.81 7.48 18.36
CA LEU A 182 -2.52 8.64 18.92
C LEU A 182 -4.01 8.41 19.16
N PRO A 183 -4.76 7.73 18.28
CA PRO A 183 -6.13 7.33 18.62
C PRO A 183 -6.20 6.53 19.92
N LEU A 184 -5.26 5.60 20.14
CA LEU A 184 -5.21 4.84 21.39
C LEU A 184 -4.94 5.72 22.60
N ILE A 185 -3.95 6.62 22.52
CA ILE A 185 -3.64 7.57 23.60
C ILE A 185 -4.84 8.48 23.87
N GLY A 186 -5.45 9.03 22.82
CA GLY A 186 -6.59 9.93 22.95
C GLY A 186 -7.80 9.28 23.62
N ILE A 187 -8.06 8.00 23.32
CA ILE A 187 -9.10 7.21 24.02
C ILE A 187 -8.81 7.11 25.52
N HIS A 188 -7.56 6.80 25.92
CA HIS A 188 -7.20 6.71 27.33
C HIS A 188 -7.29 8.05 28.07
N LEU A 189 -7.08 9.16 27.34
CA LEU A 189 -7.25 10.53 27.84
C LEU A 189 -8.70 11.02 27.79
N GLY A 190 -9.66 10.21 27.32
CA GLY A 190 -11.06 10.58 27.20
C GLY A 190 -11.34 11.64 26.11
N LEU A 191 -10.45 11.79 25.13
CA LEU A 191 -10.61 12.75 24.03
C LEU A 191 -11.73 12.31 23.08
N SER A 192 -12.54 13.28 22.63
CA SER A 192 -13.49 13.04 21.54
C SER A 192 -12.78 12.90 20.20
N LEU A 193 -13.48 12.33 19.20
CA LEU A 193 -12.88 12.02 17.91
C LEU A 193 -12.25 13.22 17.18
N PRO A 194 -12.83 14.44 17.20
CA PRO A 194 -12.20 15.62 16.62
C PRO A 194 -10.82 15.86 17.23
N TRP A 195 -10.68 15.82 18.56
CA TRP A 195 -9.40 16.05 19.22
C TRP A 195 -8.36 14.98 18.89
N ILE A 196 -8.78 13.72 18.70
CA ILE A 196 -7.90 12.66 18.18
C ILE A 196 -7.36 13.03 16.79
N VAL A 197 -8.22 13.49 15.89
CA VAL A 197 -7.79 13.98 14.56
C VAL A 197 -6.94 15.24 14.68
N GLY A 198 -7.21 16.11 15.66
CA GLY A 198 -6.35 17.24 16.02
C GLY A 198 -4.93 16.82 16.39
N LEU A 199 -4.75 15.74 17.16
CA LEU A 199 -3.42 15.18 17.46
C LEU A 199 -2.71 14.66 16.20
N ILE A 200 -3.45 14.05 15.27
CA ILE A 200 -2.92 13.64 13.97
C ILE A 200 -2.46 14.87 13.17
N LEU A 201 -3.27 15.94 13.14
CA LEU A 201 -2.91 17.21 12.50
C LEU A 201 -1.63 17.80 13.12
N VAL A 202 -1.52 17.85 14.44
CA VAL A 202 -0.31 18.31 15.15
C VAL A 202 0.90 17.47 14.72
N THR A 203 0.77 16.15 14.63
CA THR A 203 1.86 15.28 14.15
C THR A 203 2.28 15.62 12.71
N ARG A 204 1.34 15.97 11.83
CA ARG A 204 1.65 16.41 10.47
C ARG A 204 2.37 17.76 10.45
N VAL A 205 1.98 18.71 11.30
CA VAL A 205 2.71 19.98 11.47
C VAL A 205 4.14 19.71 11.95
N MET A 206 4.31 18.88 12.99
CA MET A 206 5.64 18.53 13.51
C MET A 206 6.50 17.83 12.45
N THR A 207 5.89 16.98 11.62
CA THR A 207 6.56 16.32 10.48
C THR A 207 7.06 17.36 9.48
N LEU A 208 6.21 18.31 9.08
CA LEU A 208 6.57 19.41 8.17
C LEU A 208 7.72 20.24 8.73
N LEU A 209 7.63 20.66 9.99
CA LEU A 209 8.66 21.47 10.65
C LEU A 209 10.00 20.73 10.73
N THR A 210 9.95 19.42 11.01
CA THR A 210 11.16 18.58 11.06
C THR A 210 11.80 18.45 9.67
N TYR A 211 11.00 18.24 8.62
CA TYR A 211 11.50 18.25 7.25
C TYR A 211 12.15 19.58 6.88
N LEU A 212 11.46 20.69 7.14
CA LEU A 212 11.96 22.04 6.90
C LEU A 212 13.29 22.28 7.63
N PHE A 213 13.37 21.89 8.90
CA PHE A 213 14.59 21.99 9.70
C PHE A 213 15.77 21.29 9.03
N PHE A 214 15.62 20.02 8.64
CA PHE A 214 16.70 19.28 7.98
C PHE A 214 17.03 19.83 6.58
N CYS A 215 16.03 20.28 5.82
CA CYS A 215 16.24 20.91 4.52
C CYS A 215 17.05 22.21 4.63
N ILE A 216 16.75 23.09 5.59
CA ILE A 216 17.49 24.34 5.83
C ILE A 216 18.94 24.05 6.25
N HIS A 217 19.16 23.03 7.08
CA HIS A 217 20.52 22.63 7.48
C HIS A 217 21.34 22.09 6.30
N LEU A 218 20.69 21.35 5.40
CA LEU A 218 21.35 20.77 4.23
C LEU A 218 21.56 21.79 3.10
N VAL A 219 20.60 22.70 2.93
CA VAL A 219 20.57 23.72 1.89
C VAL A 219 20.29 25.08 2.53
N PRO A 220 21.32 25.78 3.05
CA PRO A 220 21.16 27.05 3.75
C PRO A 220 20.50 28.16 2.92
N SER A 221 20.56 28.09 1.57
CA SER A 221 19.88 29.04 0.67
C SER A 221 18.35 28.98 0.79
N LEU A 222 17.78 27.93 1.38
CA LEU A 222 16.34 27.86 1.68
C LEU A 222 15.88 28.85 2.75
N LYS A 223 16.81 29.44 3.54
CA LYS A 223 16.48 30.51 4.50
C LYS A 223 15.92 31.76 3.81
N GLN A 224 16.21 31.94 2.53
CA GLN A 224 15.72 33.06 1.72
C GLN A 224 14.63 32.56 0.78
N TYR A 225 13.46 33.20 0.86
CA TYR A 225 12.35 32.91 -0.05
C TYR A 225 12.69 33.37 -1.47
N SER A 226 12.51 32.49 -2.46
CA SER A 226 12.72 32.81 -3.87
C SER A 226 11.77 31.99 -4.75
N TYR A 227 10.99 32.61 -5.63
CA TYR A 227 10.08 31.87 -6.52
C TYR A 227 10.19 32.35 -7.96
N SER A 228 9.87 31.47 -8.92
CA SER A 228 9.88 31.80 -10.35
C SER A 228 8.65 31.26 -11.07
N ILE A 229 7.89 32.17 -11.70
CA ILE A 229 6.73 31.86 -12.55
C ILE A 229 7.15 31.11 -13.82
N GLU A 230 8.35 31.35 -14.32
CA GLU A 230 8.85 30.64 -15.51
C GLU A 230 9.11 29.16 -15.20
N LEU A 231 9.72 28.89 -14.03
CA LEU A 231 9.98 27.54 -13.56
C LEU A 231 8.69 26.78 -13.22
N PHE A 232 7.62 27.50 -12.83
CA PHE A 232 6.31 26.89 -12.59
C PHE A 232 5.79 26.13 -13.81
N LYS A 233 5.83 26.72 -15.00
CA LYS A 233 5.35 26.05 -16.23
C LYS A 233 6.12 24.75 -16.48
N HIS A 234 7.42 24.76 -16.23
CA HIS A 234 8.29 23.60 -16.42
C HIS A 234 8.07 22.51 -15.35
N LEU A 235 7.87 22.90 -14.09
CA LEU A 235 7.54 21.98 -12.99
C LEU A 235 6.16 21.35 -13.20
N PHE A 236 5.18 22.15 -13.62
CA PHE A 236 3.81 21.70 -13.83
C PHE A 236 3.68 20.78 -15.05
N SER A 237 4.34 21.09 -16.17
CA SER A 237 4.30 20.23 -17.37
C SER A 237 4.90 18.84 -17.11
N PHE A 238 5.92 18.75 -16.25
CA PHE A 238 6.47 17.48 -15.80
C PHE A 238 5.55 16.79 -14.77
N GLY A 239 5.01 17.53 -13.81
CA GLY A 239 4.12 17.01 -12.76
C GLY A 239 2.79 16.46 -13.31
N PHE A 240 2.26 17.06 -14.38
CA PHE A 240 0.93 16.74 -14.93
C PHE A 240 0.75 15.26 -15.33
N TRP A 241 1.74 14.65 -15.99
CA TRP A 241 1.64 13.24 -16.38
C TRP A 241 1.78 12.28 -15.20
N ILE A 242 2.56 12.67 -14.18
CA ILE A 242 2.68 11.93 -12.93
C ILE A 242 1.39 12.08 -12.10
N MET A 243 0.77 13.26 -12.12
CA MET A 243 -0.51 13.55 -11.48
C MET A 243 -1.63 12.63 -11.99
N ILE A 244 -1.76 12.43 -13.31
CA ILE A 244 -2.77 11.52 -13.86
C ILE A 244 -2.62 10.11 -13.28
N SER A 245 -1.39 9.61 -13.20
CA SER A 245 -1.10 8.28 -12.62
C SER A 245 -1.38 8.24 -11.11
N ASN A 246 -1.10 9.33 -10.39
CA ASN A 246 -1.33 9.46 -8.95
C ASN A 246 -2.79 9.70 -8.57
N ILE A 247 -3.65 10.14 -9.49
CA ILE A 247 -5.09 10.28 -9.27
C ILE A 247 -5.77 8.91 -9.38
N VAL A 248 -5.47 8.16 -10.45
CA VAL A 248 -6.15 6.90 -10.75
C VAL A 248 -5.91 5.85 -9.66
N GLY A 249 -4.66 5.72 -9.18
CA GLY A 249 -4.29 4.68 -8.21
C GLY A 249 -5.08 4.72 -6.89
N PRO A 250 -5.04 5.82 -6.12
CA PRO A 250 -5.77 5.93 -4.86
C PRO A 250 -7.29 5.89 -5.03
N ILE A 251 -7.84 6.37 -6.16
CA ILE A 251 -9.26 6.16 -6.47
C ILE A 251 -9.56 4.66 -6.55
N LEU A 252 -8.76 3.88 -7.28
CA LEU A 252 -8.93 2.42 -7.33
C LEU A 252 -8.80 1.73 -5.96
N VAL A 253 -8.07 2.32 -5.01
CA VAL A 253 -7.77 1.72 -3.69
C VAL A 253 -8.78 2.08 -2.61
N TYR A 254 -9.36 3.29 -2.65
CA TYR A 254 -10.16 3.84 -1.55
C TYR A 254 -11.62 4.13 -1.91
N LEU A 255 -12.00 4.01 -3.19
CA LEU A 255 -13.36 4.32 -3.64
C LEU A 255 -14.40 3.45 -2.93
N ASP A 256 -14.06 2.18 -2.71
CA ASP A 256 -14.88 1.21 -1.97
C ASP A 256 -15.37 1.75 -0.62
N ARG A 257 -14.48 2.25 0.23
CA ARG A 257 -14.79 2.76 1.57
C ARG A 257 -15.68 3.99 1.52
N PHE A 258 -15.45 4.87 0.54
CA PHE A 258 -16.30 6.03 0.33
C PHE A 258 -17.72 5.60 -0.08
N LEU A 259 -17.84 4.70 -1.05
CA LEU A 259 -19.15 4.19 -1.51
C LEU A 259 -19.90 3.43 -0.40
N ILE A 260 -19.21 2.66 0.45
CA ILE A 260 -19.81 2.03 1.63
C ILE A 260 -20.37 3.09 2.58
N GLY A 261 -19.63 4.17 2.82
CA GLY A 261 -20.08 5.28 3.68
C GLY A 261 -21.31 6.01 3.14
N VAL A 262 -21.46 6.06 1.81
CA VAL A 262 -22.62 6.66 1.12
C VAL A 262 -23.83 5.73 1.12
N PHE A 263 -23.66 4.46 0.73
CA PHE A 263 -24.78 3.54 0.49
C PHE A 263 -25.17 2.67 1.70
N SER A 264 -24.31 2.54 2.70
CA SER A 264 -24.53 1.63 3.84
C SER A 264 -24.55 2.38 5.16
N SER A 265 -23.46 2.39 5.93
CA SER A 265 -23.36 3.09 7.22
C SER A 265 -21.91 3.20 7.69
N LEU A 266 -21.65 4.02 8.71
CA LEU A 266 -20.31 4.12 9.32
C LEU A 266 -19.83 2.79 9.92
N SER A 267 -20.71 2.02 10.58
CA SER A 267 -20.33 0.69 11.11
C SER A 267 -19.92 -0.27 10.00
N GLN A 268 -20.59 -0.20 8.83
CA GLN A 268 -20.21 -1.01 7.67
C GLN A 268 -18.82 -0.60 7.13
N VAL A 269 -18.48 0.69 7.13
CA VAL A 269 -17.11 1.12 6.79
C VAL A 269 -16.09 0.53 7.76
N ALA A 270 -16.40 0.47 9.05
CA ALA A 270 -15.54 -0.18 10.05
C ALA A 270 -15.36 -1.68 9.79
N TYR A 271 -16.46 -2.42 9.59
CA TYR A 271 -16.45 -3.86 9.29
C TYR A 271 -15.70 -4.19 7.99
N TYR A 272 -15.62 -3.27 7.04
CA TYR A 272 -14.82 -3.44 5.83
C TYR A 272 -13.34 -3.07 6.02
N THR A 273 -13.08 -1.90 6.59
CA THR A 273 -11.74 -1.30 6.61
C THR A 273 -10.78 -2.10 7.48
N ALA A 274 -11.19 -2.51 8.68
CA ALA A 274 -10.31 -3.24 9.59
C ALA A 274 -9.80 -4.57 8.99
N PRO A 275 -10.67 -5.44 8.44
CA PRO A 275 -10.23 -6.63 7.70
C PRO A 275 -9.38 -6.34 6.47
N TYR A 276 -9.75 -5.33 5.66
CA TYR A 276 -8.96 -4.97 4.48
C TYR A 276 -7.52 -4.61 4.85
N GLU A 277 -7.35 -3.73 5.84
CA GLU A 277 -6.03 -3.33 6.33
C GLU A 277 -5.25 -4.52 6.90
N ALA A 278 -5.92 -5.49 7.53
CA ALA A 278 -5.25 -6.69 8.05
C ALA A 278 -4.71 -7.58 6.92
N ILE A 279 -5.54 -7.88 5.93
CA ILE A 279 -5.23 -8.87 4.88
C ILE A 279 -4.21 -8.30 3.90
N THR A 280 -4.32 -7.03 3.52
CA THR A 280 -3.39 -6.39 2.56
C THR A 280 -1.94 -6.34 3.05
N ARG A 281 -1.70 -6.49 4.35
CA ARG A 281 -0.34 -6.56 4.92
C ARG A 281 0.44 -7.80 4.50
N ILE A 282 -0.27 -8.82 4.02
CA ILE A 282 0.32 -10.02 3.44
C ILE A 282 1.13 -9.67 2.18
N TRP A 283 0.87 -8.53 1.53
CA TRP A 283 1.65 -8.05 0.38
C TRP A 283 3.13 -7.78 0.69
N ILE A 284 3.53 -7.73 1.96
CA ILE A 284 4.96 -7.68 2.33
C ILE A 284 5.76 -8.83 1.70
N ILE A 285 5.14 -10.01 1.55
CA ILE A 285 5.77 -11.21 0.95
C ILE A 285 6.02 -11.02 -0.56
N PRO A 286 5.02 -10.74 -1.41
CA PRO A 286 5.26 -10.51 -2.83
C PRO A 286 6.12 -9.27 -3.09
N PHE A 287 6.01 -8.20 -2.29
CA PHE A 287 6.88 -7.02 -2.45
C PHE A 287 8.34 -7.34 -2.17
N SER A 288 8.62 -8.12 -1.12
CA SER A 288 9.97 -8.59 -0.82
C SER A 288 10.54 -9.39 -1.99
N LEU A 289 9.77 -10.35 -2.51
CA LEU A 289 10.18 -11.14 -3.68
C LEU A 289 10.46 -10.25 -4.89
N VAL A 290 9.52 -9.38 -5.25
CA VAL A 290 9.61 -8.51 -6.44
C VAL A 290 10.78 -7.53 -6.36
N SER A 291 11.11 -7.02 -5.16
CA SER A 291 12.26 -6.14 -4.97
C SER A 291 13.58 -6.77 -5.41
N THR A 292 13.70 -8.09 -5.28
CA THR A 292 14.87 -8.87 -5.73
C THR A 292 14.78 -9.30 -7.19
N LEU A 293 13.58 -9.56 -7.69
CA LEU A 293 13.34 -9.96 -9.08
C LEU A 293 13.54 -8.79 -10.06
N PHE A 294 13.17 -7.57 -9.67
CA PHE A 294 13.14 -6.42 -10.58
C PHE A 294 14.50 -6.10 -11.22
N PRO A 295 15.63 -5.99 -10.47
CA PRO A 295 16.95 -5.78 -11.08
C PRO A 295 17.37 -6.94 -11.99
N THR A 296 17.03 -8.18 -11.61
CA THR A 296 17.34 -9.39 -12.36
C THR A 296 16.59 -9.42 -13.70
N PHE A 297 15.29 -9.13 -13.69
CA PHE A 297 14.50 -9.00 -14.92
C PHE A 297 14.99 -7.87 -15.82
N SER A 298 15.44 -6.75 -15.24
CA SER A 298 16.01 -5.63 -16.00
C SER A 298 17.29 -6.08 -16.74
N SER A 299 18.21 -6.73 -16.02
CA SER A 299 19.47 -7.24 -16.57
C SER A 299 19.23 -8.29 -17.67
N LEU A 300 18.39 -9.30 -17.40
CA LEU A 300 18.07 -10.35 -18.36
C LEU A 300 17.34 -9.82 -19.59
N SER A 301 16.49 -8.80 -19.43
CA SER A 301 15.81 -8.15 -20.56
C SER A 301 16.79 -7.34 -21.42
N ALA A 302 17.79 -6.70 -20.81
CA ALA A 302 18.82 -5.96 -21.54
C ALA A 302 19.66 -6.87 -22.45
N ILE A 303 20.03 -8.07 -21.95
CA ILE A 303 20.75 -9.08 -22.74
C ILE A 303 19.84 -10.01 -23.55
N LYS A 304 18.51 -9.78 -23.50
CA LYS A 304 17.47 -10.57 -24.19
C LYS A 304 17.52 -12.08 -23.89
N ASP A 305 17.88 -12.46 -22.67
CA ASP A 305 17.92 -13.88 -22.24
C ASP A 305 16.51 -14.35 -21.82
N ILE A 306 15.70 -14.67 -22.83
CA ILE A 306 14.29 -15.02 -22.67
C ILE A 306 14.09 -16.31 -21.86
N GLU A 307 14.97 -17.30 -22.01
CA GLU A 307 14.84 -18.57 -21.29
C GLU A 307 15.09 -18.41 -19.78
N LYS A 308 16.07 -17.58 -19.38
CA LYS A 308 16.23 -17.25 -17.96
C LYS A 308 15.07 -16.43 -17.42
N ILE A 309 14.55 -15.46 -18.19
CA ILE A 309 13.35 -14.69 -17.79
C ILE A 309 12.18 -15.64 -17.55
N LYS A 310 11.91 -16.55 -18.49
CA LYS A 310 10.86 -17.56 -18.41
C LYS A 310 11.03 -18.43 -17.16
N SER A 311 12.21 -19.01 -16.95
CA SER A 311 12.48 -19.85 -15.78
C SER A 311 12.25 -19.09 -14.48
N LEU A 312 12.79 -17.87 -14.37
CA LEU A 312 12.65 -17.04 -13.18
C LEU A 312 11.18 -16.62 -12.95
N PHE A 313 10.45 -16.26 -14.00
CA PHE A 313 9.06 -15.86 -13.95
C PHE A 313 8.16 -16.98 -13.39
N PHE A 314 8.19 -18.17 -13.99
CA PHE A 314 7.35 -19.29 -13.56
C PHE A 314 7.76 -19.88 -12.21
N ARG A 315 9.06 -19.94 -11.90
CA ARG A 315 9.53 -20.35 -10.56
C ARG A 315 9.06 -19.39 -9.47
N SER A 316 9.11 -18.08 -9.73
CA SER A 316 8.62 -17.07 -8.78
C SER A 316 7.13 -17.23 -8.50
N ILE A 317 6.32 -17.52 -9.52
CA ILE A 317 4.88 -17.80 -9.35
C ILE A 317 4.69 -19.04 -8.48
N LYS A 318 5.40 -20.14 -8.78
CA LYS A 318 5.32 -21.38 -8.00
C LYS A 318 5.66 -21.14 -6.53
N TYR A 319 6.78 -20.47 -6.25
CA TYR A 319 7.21 -20.23 -4.87
C TYR A 319 6.27 -19.30 -4.13
N LEU A 320 5.75 -18.28 -4.81
CA LEU A 320 4.78 -17.38 -4.21
C LEU A 320 3.48 -18.12 -3.83
N LEU A 321 3.01 -19.04 -4.68
CA LEU A 321 1.86 -19.91 -4.36
C LEU A 321 2.15 -20.87 -3.20
N ILE A 322 3.34 -21.47 -3.13
CA ILE A 322 3.72 -22.39 -2.05
C ILE A 322 3.73 -21.65 -0.70
N ILE A 323 4.19 -20.40 -0.67
CA ILE A 323 4.31 -19.60 0.55
C ILE A 323 2.97 -18.97 0.94
N LEU A 324 2.32 -18.25 0.01
CA LEU A 324 1.09 -17.50 0.30
C LEU A 324 -0.16 -18.37 0.31
N GLY A 325 -0.22 -19.41 -0.52
CA GLY A 325 -1.40 -20.25 -0.68
C GLY A 325 -1.91 -20.80 0.66
N PRO A 326 -1.06 -21.46 1.48
CA PRO A 326 -1.50 -22.01 2.76
C PRO A 326 -1.96 -20.93 3.76
N ILE A 327 -1.29 -19.78 3.77
CA ILE A 327 -1.63 -18.63 4.64
C ILE A 327 -3.02 -18.09 4.28
N ILE A 328 -3.27 -17.87 2.99
CA ILE A 328 -4.56 -17.36 2.52
C ILE A 328 -5.68 -18.38 2.74
N ILE A 329 -5.44 -19.66 2.47
CA ILE A 329 -6.42 -20.73 2.72
C ILE A 329 -6.77 -20.78 4.21
N PHE A 330 -5.77 -20.69 5.10
CA PHE A 330 -6.01 -20.63 6.54
C PHE A 330 -6.91 -19.45 6.91
N ILE A 331 -6.63 -18.26 6.40
CA ILE A 331 -7.43 -17.05 6.64
C ILE A 331 -8.86 -17.22 6.13
N ILE A 332 -9.06 -17.79 4.94
CA ILE A 332 -10.38 -18.03 4.36
C ILE A 332 -11.18 -19.03 5.21
N VAL A 333 -10.57 -20.17 5.55
CA VAL A 333 -11.22 -21.24 6.31
C VAL A 333 -11.57 -20.76 7.72
N PHE A 334 -10.65 -20.07 8.40
CA PHE A 334 -10.78 -19.64 9.80
C PHE A 334 -11.15 -18.16 9.96
N ALA A 335 -11.71 -17.52 8.92
CA ALA A 335 -12.02 -16.08 8.93
C ALA A 335 -12.86 -15.65 10.16
N GLN A 336 -13.87 -16.45 10.52
CA GLN A 336 -14.76 -16.14 11.64
C GLN A 336 -14.03 -16.24 12.99
N GLU A 337 -13.25 -17.30 13.20
CA GLU A 337 -12.50 -17.54 14.43
C GLU A 337 -11.38 -16.51 14.62
N LEU A 338 -10.66 -16.19 13.54
CA LEU A 338 -9.62 -15.17 13.56
C LEU A 338 -10.20 -13.80 13.93
N LEU A 339 -11.34 -13.42 13.34
CA LEU A 339 -12.04 -12.18 13.71
C LEU A 339 -12.59 -12.23 15.13
N MET A 340 -13.12 -13.36 15.57
CA MET A 340 -13.67 -13.51 16.92
C MET A 340 -12.60 -13.33 17.99
N VAL A 341 -11.43 -13.93 17.80
CA VAL A 341 -10.28 -13.80 18.71
C VAL A 341 -9.69 -12.40 18.66
N TRP A 342 -9.66 -11.77 17.48
CA TRP A 342 -8.97 -10.49 17.29
C TRP A 342 -9.84 -9.26 17.59
N LEU A 343 -11.03 -9.18 17.00
CA LEU A 343 -11.94 -8.02 17.04
C LEU A 343 -13.25 -8.29 17.78
N GLY A 344 -13.53 -9.55 18.14
CA GLY A 344 -14.73 -9.95 18.87
C GLY A 344 -15.86 -10.43 17.96
N LYS A 345 -16.94 -10.88 18.61
CA LYS A 345 -18.10 -11.54 17.98
C LYS A 345 -18.77 -10.66 16.91
N ASP A 346 -18.95 -9.38 17.20
CA ASP A 346 -19.64 -8.43 16.30
C ASP A 346 -18.92 -8.30 14.94
N PHE A 347 -17.59 -8.18 14.95
CA PHE A 347 -16.80 -8.18 13.71
C PHE A 347 -16.81 -9.52 13.00
N ALA A 348 -16.75 -10.62 13.75
CA ALA A 348 -16.76 -11.96 13.19
C ALA A 348 -18.05 -12.27 12.42
N GLU A 349 -19.20 -11.83 12.94
CA GLU A 349 -20.51 -12.03 12.28
C GLU A 349 -20.65 -11.16 11.02
N ASN A 350 -20.24 -9.89 11.10
CA ASN A 350 -20.42 -8.94 10.01
C ASN A 350 -19.33 -8.99 8.92
N SER A 351 -18.12 -9.46 9.24
CA SER A 351 -16.95 -9.26 8.34
C SER A 351 -16.32 -10.56 7.82
N LYS A 352 -16.80 -11.74 8.23
CA LYS A 352 -16.19 -13.02 7.81
C LYS A 352 -16.20 -13.23 6.29
N GLU A 353 -17.28 -12.85 5.61
CA GLU A 353 -17.36 -13.00 4.15
C GLU A 353 -16.47 -11.99 3.44
N VAL A 354 -16.39 -10.75 3.95
CA VAL A 354 -15.42 -9.74 3.49
C VAL A 354 -14.00 -10.28 3.58
N VAL A 355 -13.62 -10.88 4.72
CA VAL A 355 -12.28 -11.49 4.89
C VAL A 355 -12.03 -12.56 3.84
N ARG A 356 -12.98 -13.47 3.62
CA ARG A 356 -12.83 -14.56 2.65
C ARG A 356 -12.63 -14.05 1.23
N ILE A 357 -13.47 -13.09 0.81
CA ILE A 357 -13.43 -12.52 -0.55
C ILE A 357 -12.14 -11.73 -0.76
N LEU A 358 -11.75 -10.89 0.20
CA LEU A 358 -10.52 -10.08 0.12
C LEU A 358 -9.27 -10.95 0.18
N ALA A 359 -9.23 -11.99 1.04
CA ALA A 359 -8.07 -12.89 1.13
C ALA A 359 -7.84 -13.60 -0.21
N PHE A 360 -8.91 -14.06 -0.87
CA PHE A 360 -8.81 -14.61 -2.22
C PHE A 360 -8.28 -13.57 -3.22
N GLY A 361 -8.83 -12.35 -3.23
CA GLY A 361 -8.35 -11.29 -4.12
C GLY A 361 -6.90 -10.88 -3.85
N VAL A 362 -6.44 -10.88 -2.59
CA VAL A 362 -5.03 -10.62 -2.21
C VAL A 362 -4.11 -11.71 -2.74
N LEU A 363 -4.52 -12.99 -2.73
CA LEU A 363 -3.73 -14.05 -3.37
C LEU A 363 -3.57 -13.78 -4.87
N ILE A 364 -4.67 -13.48 -5.57
CA ILE A 364 -4.65 -13.18 -7.01
C ILE A 364 -3.77 -11.96 -7.31
N ASN A 365 -3.98 -10.86 -6.57
CA ASN A 365 -3.19 -9.64 -6.73
C ASN A 365 -1.69 -9.87 -6.44
N SER A 366 -1.37 -10.75 -5.48
CA SER A 366 0.02 -11.13 -5.19
C SER A 366 0.69 -11.75 -6.41
N LEU A 367 -0.02 -12.59 -7.18
CA LEU A 367 0.48 -13.20 -8.42
C LEU A 367 0.63 -12.18 -9.55
N ALA A 368 -0.13 -11.08 -9.54
CA ALA A 368 -0.05 -9.99 -10.51
C ALA A 368 1.25 -9.18 -10.39
N HIS A 369 1.85 -9.11 -9.19
CA HIS A 369 3.07 -8.34 -9.00
C HIS A 369 4.27 -8.85 -9.81
N ILE A 370 4.30 -10.14 -10.17
CA ILE A 370 5.38 -10.74 -10.97
C ILE A 370 5.36 -10.23 -12.43
N PRO A 371 4.27 -10.39 -13.22
CA PRO A 371 4.20 -9.79 -14.56
C PRO A 371 4.24 -8.27 -14.52
N TYR A 372 3.68 -7.63 -13.51
CA TYR A 372 3.81 -6.18 -13.32
C TYR A 372 5.28 -5.74 -13.23
N ALA A 373 6.10 -6.46 -12.45
CA ALA A 373 7.54 -6.19 -12.33
C ALA A 373 8.30 -6.46 -13.63
N LEU A 374 7.98 -7.55 -14.33
CA LEU A 374 8.62 -7.90 -15.60
C LEU A 374 8.31 -6.87 -16.70
N LEU A 375 7.06 -6.45 -16.84
CA LEU A 375 6.65 -5.44 -17.83
C LEU A 375 7.31 -4.08 -17.55
N GLN A 376 7.40 -3.66 -16.30
CA GLN A 376 8.07 -2.41 -15.96
C GLN A 376 9.58 -2.46 -16.17
N SER A 377 10.24 -3.51 -15.68
CA SER A 377 11.70 -3.68 -15.81
C SER A 377 12.16 -3.87 -17.26
N SER A 378 11.29 -4.36 -18.14
CA SER A 378 11.53 -4.48 -19.59
C SER A 378 11.22 -3.22 -20.40
N GLY A 379 10.92 -2.09 -19.75
CA GLY A 379 10.66 -0.82 -20.42
C GLY A 379 9.26 -0.69 -21.02
N ARG A 380 8.27 -1.43 -20.50
CA ARG A 380 6.84 -1.36 -20.89
C ARG A 380 5.89 -0.85 -19.78
N PRO A 381 6.24 0.19 -18.98
CA PRO A 381 5.31 0.76 -17.99
C PRO A 381 4.08 1.42 -18.63
N ASN A 382 4.13 1.70 -19.93
CA ASN A 382 2.99 2.20 -20.68
C ASN A 382 1.82 1.21 -20.75
N LEU A 383 2.07 -0.09 -20.68
CA LEU A 383 1.01 -1.11 -20.69
C LEU A 383 0.28 -1.17 -19.35
N THR A 384 1.02 -1.16 -18.24
CA THR A 384 0.44 -1.17 -16.89
C THR A 384 -0.42 0.07 -16.65
N ALA A 385 0.04 1.25 -17.08
CA ALA A 385 -0.75 2.48 -16.99
C ALA A 385 -2.06 2.41 -17.81
N LYS A 386 -2.01 1.86 -19.03
CA LYS A 386 -3.21 1.69 -19.87
C LYS A 386 -4.22 0.75 -19.23
N PHE A 387 -3.77 -0.34 -18.60
CA PHE A 387 -4.68 -1.27 -17.91
C PHE A 387 -5.40 -0.62 -16.75
N HIS A 388 -4.70 0.10 -15.88
CA HIS A 388 -5.36 0.83 -14.78
C HIS A 388 -6.37 1.89 -15.27
N ILE A 389 -6.09 2.57 -16.39
CA ILE A 389 -7.04 3.53 -16.99
C ILE A 389 -8.29 2.83 -17.51
N ILE A 390 -8.14 1.64 -18.12
CA ILE A 390 -9.27 0.82 -18.61
C ILE A 390 -10.08 0.24 -17.44
N GLU A 391 -9.40 -0.19 -16.39
CA GLU A 391 -10.01 -0.77 -15.19
C GLU A 391 -10.82 0.24 -14.39
N LEU A 392 -10.38 1.49 -14.32
CA LEU A 392 -11.02 2.52 -13.51
C LEU A 392 -12.53 2.69 -13.78
N PRO A 393 -13.00 2.91 -15.02
CA PRO A 393 -14.43 3.02 -15.28
C PRO A 393 -15.17 1.71 -14.97
N ILE A 394 -14.60 0.56 -15.32
CA ILE A 394 -15.19 -0.76 -15.06
C ILE A 394 -15.38 -0.95 -13.55
N TYR A 395 -14.33 -0.67 -12.76
CA TYR A 395 -14.35 -0.73 -11.31
C TYR A 395 -15.36 0.25 -10.71
N PHE A 396 -15.40 1.50 -11.19
CA PHE A 396 -16.33 2.51 -10.70
C PHE A 396 -17.80 2.07 -10.91
N PHE A 397 -18.18 1.66 -12.12
CA PHE A 397 -19.55 1.24 -12.42
C PHE A 397 -19.95 -0.03 -11.67
N LEU A 398 -19.08 -1.04 -11.63
CA LEU A 398 -19.34 -2.24 -10.86
C LEU A 398 -19.44 -1.93 -9.36
N ALA A 399 -18.64 -0.99 -8.84
CA ALA A 399 -18.67 -0.65 -7.44
C ALA A 399 -19.98 0.04 -7.06
N LEU A 400 -20.49 0.95 -7.90
CA LEU A 400 -21.81 1.55 -7.69
C LEU A 400 -22.92 0.49 -7.62
N ILE A 401 -22.88 -0.52 -8.47
CA ILE A 401 -23.91 -1.57 -8.53
C ILE A 401 -23.78 -2.57 -7.37
N LEU A 402 -22.58 -3.11 -7.14
CA LEU A 402 -22.39 -4.15 -6.13
C LEU A 402 -22.42 -3.59 -4.71
N VAL A 403 -21.87 -2.41 -4.45
CA VAL A 403 -21.89 -1.82 -3.10
C VAL A 403 -23.31 -1.42 -2.71
N SER A 404 -24.11 -0.88 -3.64
CA SER A 404 -25.52 -0.53 -3.34
C SER A 404 -26.39 -1.76 -3.07
N LYS A 405 -26.14 -2.89 -3.74
CA LYS A 405 -26.94 -4.12 -3.56
C LYS A 405 -26.45 -5.02 -2.43
N TRP A 406 -25.14 -5.17 -2.27
CA TRP A 406 -24.51 -6.16 -1.38
C TRP A 406 -23.64 -5.52 -0.27
N GLY A 407 -23.65 -4.19 -0.14
CA GLY A 407 -22.91 -3.47 0.90
C GLY A 407 -21.41 -3.78 0.88
N ILE A 408 -20.85 -4.09 2.05
CA ILE A 408 -19.43 -4.39 2.23
C ILE A 408 -18.97 -5.66 1.51
N ASN A 409 -19.85 -6.65 1.35
CA ASN A 409 -19.54 -7.85 0.58
C ASN A 409 -19.43 -7.49 -0.91
N GLY A 410 -20.33 -6.62 -1.40
CA GLY A 410 -20.25 -6.07 -2.75
C GLY A 410 -18.95 -5.29 -3.01
N ALA A 411 -18.53 -4.48 -2.03
CA ALA A 411 -17.25 -3.77 -2.07
C ALA A 411 -16.04 -4.72 -2.15
N ALA A 412 -16.04 -5.78 -1.34
CA ALA A 412 -15.01 -6.82 -1.40
C ALA A 412 -15.01 -7.55 -2.75
N THR A 413 -16.19 -7.90 -3.26
CA THR A 413 -16.34 -8.60 -4.54
C THR A 413 -15.84 -7.76 -5.70
N VAL A 414 -16.23 -6.47 -5.80
CA VAL A 414 -15.78 -5.62 -6.91
C VAL A 414 -14.28 -5.37 -6.87
N TRP A 415 -13.70 -5.20 -5.67
CA TRP A 415 -12.25 -5.11 -5.52
C TRP A 415 -11.55 -6.38 -6.01
N THR A 416 -12.05 -7.56 -5.61
CA THR A 416 -11.53 -8.86 -6.03
C THR A 416 -11.68 -9.07 -7.55
N LEU A 417 -12.80 -8.68 -8.15
CA LEU A 417 -13.00 -8.74 -9.60
C LEU A 417 -12.02 -7.83 -10.36
N ARG A 418 -11.78 -6.62 -9.84
CA ARG A 418 -10.82 -5.68 -10.44
C ARG A 418 -9.41 -6.25 -10.41
N VAL A 419 -8.95 -6.83 -9.30
CA VAL A 419 -7.60 -7.43 -9.25
C VAL A 419 -7.50 -8.69 -10.11
N ILE A 420 -8.58 -9.46 -10.29
CA ILE A 420 -8.61 -10.57 -11.26
C ILE A 420 -8.43 -10.05 -12.69
N LEU A 421 -9.16 -8.98 -13.05
CA LEU A 421 -9.04 -8.33 -14.36
C LEU A 421 -7.63 -7.81 -14.60
N ASP A 422 -7.06 -7.06 -13.66
CA ASP A 422 -5.67 -6.56 -13.72
C ASP A 422 -4.67 -7.70 -13.92
N THR A 423 -4.80 -8.75 -13.11
CA THR A 423 -3.96 -9.97 -13.24
C THR A 423 -4.08 -10.56 -14.64
N ALA A 424 -5.30 -10.74 -15.16
CA ALA A 424 -5.52 -11.29 -16.49
C ALA A 424 -4.90 -10.43 -17.60
N LEU A 425 -5.03 -9.11 -17.53
CA LEU A 425 -4.45 -8.17 -18.49
C LEU A 425 -2.92 -8.21 -18.46
N LEU A 426 -2.31 -8.21 -17.26
CA LEU A 426 -0.86 -8.27 -17.07
C LEU A 426 -0.25 -9.59 -17.56
N TYR A 427 -0.87 -10.72 -17.23
CA TYR A 427 -0.45 -12.03 -17.76
C TYR A 427 -0.63 -12.10 -19.28
N GLY A 428 -1.77 -11.63 -19.81
CA GLY A 428 -2.03 -11.61 -21.25
C GLY A 428 -1.00 -10.79 -22.03
N ALA A 429 -0.65 -9.60 -21.52
CA ALA A 429 0.41 -8.78 -22.10
C ALA A 429 1.78 -9.45 -22.06
N THR A 430 2.14 -10.02 -20.91
CA THR A 430 3.41 -10.71 -20.71
C THR A 430 3.54 -11.91 -21.65
N PHE A 431 2.48 -12.72 -21.76
CA PHE A 431 2.45 -13.93 -22.59
C PHE A 431 2.53 -13.56 -24.07
N LYS A 432 1.88 -12.47 -24.48
CA LYS A 432 1.97 -11.95 -25.86
C LYS A 432 3.36 -11.44 -26.20
N ILE A 433 4.01 -10.69 -25.31
CA ILE A 433 5.34 -10.08 -25.56
C ILE A 433 6.44 -11.14 -25.58
N TYR A 434 6.46 -12.02 -24.58
CA TYR A 434 7.50 -13.03 -24.42
C TYR A 434 7.16 -14.36 -25.10
N LYS A 435 6.00 -14.44 -25.78
CA LYS A 435 5.48 -15.63 -26.46
C LYS A 435 5.44 -16.86 -25.55
N PHE A 436 5.06 -16.67 -24.29
CA PHE A 436 4.89 -17.76 -23.34
C PHE A 436 3.64 -18.58 -23.68
N SER A 437 3.71 -19.89 -23.45
CA SER A 437 2.59 -20.81 -23.58
C SER A 437 2.01 -21.16 -22.20
N PHE A 438 0.69 -21.34 -22.12
CA PHE A 438 0.02 -21.79 -20.89
C PHE A 438 0.50 -23.19 -20.44
N ASN A 439 1.01 -24.02 -21.34
CA ASN A 439 1.57 -25.33 -20.98
C ASN A 439 2.76 -25.21 -20.00
N LEU A 440 3.43 -24.05 -19.96
CA LEU A 440 4.52 -23.78 -19.03
C LEU A 440 4.07 -23.83 -17.56
N PHE A 441 2.80 -23.53 -17.25
CA PHE A 441 2.29 -23.72 -15.90
C PHE A 441 2.36 -25.18 -15.45
N SER A 442 2.13 -26.12 -16.36
CA SER A 442 2.28 -27.56 -16.09
C SER A 442 3.76 -27.95 -16.04
N SER A 443 4.57 -27.47 -16.99
CA SER A 443 6.01 -27.77 -17.05
C SER A 443 6.76 -27.34 -15.79
N TYR A 444 6.41 -26.19 -15.21
CA TYR A 444 6.97 -25.70 -13.94
C TYR A 444 6.21 -26.21 -12.70
N LYS A 445 5.30 -27.18 -12.85
CA LYS A 445 4.49 -27.81 -11.79
C LYS A 445 3.59 -26.87 -10.99
N ILE A 446 3.26 -25.69 -11.53
CA ILE A 446 2.34 -24.74 -10.89
C ILE A 446 0.92 -25.31 -10.81
N THR A 447 0.45 -26.00 -11.86
CA THR A 447 -0.85 -26.69 -11.83
C THR A 447 -0.90 -27.71 -10.69
N LYS A 448 0.18 -28.47 -10.49
CA LYS A 448 0.31 -29.41 -9.38
C LYS A 448 0.28 -28.71 -8.03
N THR A 449 0.98 -27.57 -7.88
CA THR A 449 0.89 -26.73 -6.66
C THR A 449 -0.55 -26.29 -6.38
N LEU A 450 -1.30 -25.87 -7.40
CA LEU A 450 -2.71 -25.47 -7.24
C LEU A 450 -3.58 -26.64 -6.79
N TYR A 451 -3.43 -27.83 -7.38
CA TYR A 451 -4.13 -29.03 -6.92
C TYR A 451 -3.78 -29.39 -5.47
N THR A 452 -2.50 -29.31 -5.09
CA THR A 452 -2.08 -29.53 -3.70
C THR A 452 -2.69 -28.51 -2.74
N LEU A 453 -2.77 -27.25 -3.13
CA LEU A 453 -3.43 -26.20 -2.35
C LEU A 453 -4.94 -26.45 -2.21
N LEU A 454 -5.62 -26.88 -3.28
CA LEU A 454 -7.04 -27.24 -3.23
C LEU A 454 -7.29 -28.42 -2.28
N ILE A 455 -6.46 -29.46 -2.36
CA ILE A 455 -6.53 -30.62 -1.45
C ILE A 455 -6.29 -30.16 0.00
N PHE A 456 -5.26 -29.34 0.24
CA PHE A 456 -4.95 -28.78 1.54
C PHE A 456 -6.12 -27.96 2.12
N GLY A 457 -6.71 -27.07 1.32
CA GLY A 457 -7.87 -26.28 1.74
C GLY A 457 -9.11 -27.13 2.01
N SER A 458 -9.35 -28.15 1.18
CA SER A 458 -10.47 -29.09 1.37
C SER A 458 -10.31 -29.92 2.64
N LEU A 459 -9.08 -30.37 2.93
CA LEU A 459 -8.75 -31.09 4.16
C LEU A 459 -8.96 -30.21 5.39
N LEU A 460 -8.43 -28.98 5.37
CA LEU A 460 -8.62 -28.01 6.46
C LEU A 460 -10.09 -27.69 6.70
N TYR A 461 -10.87 -27.48 5.64
CA TYR A 461 -12.29 -27.19 5.75
C TYR A 461 -13.08 -28.38 6.31
N THR A 462 -12.77 -29.60 5.86
CA THR A 462 -13.35 -30.83 6.39
C THR A 462 -13.03 -30.99 7.88
N ILE A 463 -11.76 -30.78 8.28
CA ILE A 463 -11.36 -30.81 9.69
C ILE A 463 -12.17 -29.78 10.48
N LYS A 464 -12.27 -28.54 9.99
CA LYS A 464 -13.06 -27.49 10.65
C LYS A 464 -14.52 -27.90 10.88
N ILE A 465 -15.18 -28.52 9.89
CA ILE A 465 -16.57 -29.00 10.04
C ILE A 465 -16.65 -30.11 11.09
N LEU A 466 -15.75 -31.09 11.02
CA LEU A 466 -15.75 -32.23 11.96
C LEU A 466 -15.40 -31.82 13.39
N SER A 467 -14.66 -30.73 13.55
CA SER A 467 -14.19 -30.19 14.82
C SER A 467 -15.08 -29.09 15.39
N PHE A 468 -16.35 -29.02 14.99
CA PHE A 468 -17.33 -28.01 15.45
C PHE A 468 -17.43 -27.87 16.99
N LEU A 469 -17.00 -28.88 17.75
CA LEU A 469 -16.98 -28.91 19.22
C LEU A 469 -15.58 -28.71 19.84
N LEU A 470 -14.51 -28.57 19.05
CA LEU A 470 -13.13 -28.51 19.55
C LEU A 470 -12.71 -27.07 19.86
N HIS A 471 -11.87 -26.90 20.88
CA HIS A 471 -11.26 -25.63 21.23
C HIS A 471 -10.35 -25.12 20.09
N PHE A 472 -10.25 -23.80 19.94
CA PHE A 472 -9.42 -23.12 18.93
C PHE A 472 -7.96 -23.62 18.88
N ILE A 473 -7.39 -24.05 20.02
CA ILE A 473 -6.05 -24.64 20.10
C ILE A 473 -5.93 -25.91 19.25
N ILE A 474 -6.96 -26.76 19.25
CA ILE A 474 -6.97 -28.01 18.49
C ILE A 474 -7.02 -27.71 16.99
N LEU A 475 -7.79 -26.71 16.57
CA LEU A 475 -7.79 -26.23 15.17
C LEU A 475 -6.40 -25.75 14.73
N LEU A 476 -5.69 -25.05 15.60
CA LEU A 476 -4.33 -24.55 15.33
C LEU A 476 -3.33 -25.71 15.19
N VAL A 477 -3.41 -26.71 16.07
CA VAL A 477 -2.59 -27.93 15.96
C VAL A 477 -2.92 -28.69 14.68
N SER A 478 -4.20 -28.87 14.34
CA SER A 478 -4.60 -29.52 13.09
C SER A 478 -4.11 -28.75 11.85
N PHE A 479 -4.10 -27.42 11.90
CA PHE A 479 -3.53 -26.60 10.83
C PHE A 479 -2.03 -26.85 10.68
N ILE A 480 -1.26 -26.86 11.78
CA ILE A 480 0.19 -27.15 11.75
C ILE A 480 0.44 -28.53 11.14
N ILE A 481 -0.32 -29.55 11.53
CA ILE A 481 -0.19 -30.91 10.98
C ILE A 481 -0.47 -30.90 9.47
N CYS A 482 -1.57 -30.29 9.04
CA CYS A 482 -1.90 -30.18 7.61
C CYS A 482 -0.82 -29.42 6.85
N LEU A 483 -0.24 -28.38 7.45
CA LEU A 483 0.82 -27.58 6.84
C LEU A 483 2.09 -28.41 6.67
N LEU A 484 2.46 -29.22 7.66
CA LEU A 484 3.59 -30.14 7.56
C LEU A 484 3.35 -31.19 6.45
N ILE A 485 2.14 -31.74 6.35
CA ILE A 485 1.76 -32.67 5.26
C ILE A 485 1.84 -31.97 3.90
N PHE A 486 1.33 -30.74 3.81
CA PHE A 486 1.43 -29.92 2.60
C PHE A 486 2.89 -29.70 2.20
N LEU A 487 3.75 -29.24 3.13
CA LEU A 487 5.17 -29.00 2.88
C LEU A 487 5.91 -30.29 2.50
N TRP A 488 5.58 -31.41 3.13
CA TRP A 488 6.12 -32.72 2.77
C TRP A 488 5.72 -33.13 1.35
N PHE A 489 4.46 -32.89 0.94
CA PHE A 489 4.01 -33.17 -0.42
C PHE A 489 4.68 -32.24 -1.44
N ILE A 490 4.82 -30.95 -1.12
CA ILE A 490 5.56 -30.00 -1.96
C ILE A 490 7.01 -30.46 -2.13
N TRP A 491 7.69 -30.80 -1.04
CA TRP A 491 9.07 -31.29 -1.05
C TRP A 491 9.21 -32.58 -1.87
N SER A 492 8.32 -33.55 -1.71
CA SER A 492 8.45 -34.86 -2.36
C SER A 492 8.01 -34.84 -3.82
N LYS A 493 6.95 -34.10 -4.18
CA LYS A 493 6.26 -34.23 -5.47
C LYS A 493 6.26 -32.97 -6.34
N VAL A 494 6.52 -31.79 -5.79
CA VAL A 494 6.45 -30.50 -6.53
C VAL A 494 7.82 -29.91 -6.79
N LEU A 495 8.73 -29.89 -5.82
CA LEU A 495 10.07 -29.33 -6.01
C LEU A 495 10.95 -30.22 -6.89
N ASP A 496 11.66 -29.61 -7.82
CA ASP A 496 12.68 -30.26 -8.64
C ASP A 496 13.98 -30.45 -7.85
N GLN A 497 14.84 -31.37 -8.30
CA GLN A 497 16.10 -31.66 -7.61
C GLN A 497 16.98 -30.39 -7.45
N SER A 498 17.11 -29.59 -8.51
CA SER A 498 17.83 -28.31 -8.45
C SER A 498 17.25 -27.33 -7.42
N GLU A 499 15.94 -27.36 -7.19
CA GLU A 499 15.28 -26.48 -6.23
C GLU A 499 15.51 -26.94 -4.80
N LYS A 500 15.48 -28.26 -4.57
CA LYS A 500 15.84 -28.86 -3.27
C LYS A 500 17.29 -28.56 -2.90
N GLU A 501 18.21 -28.66 -3.87
CA GLU A 501 19.62 -28.35 -3.66
C GLU A 501 19.85 -26.87 -3.28
N ILE A 502 19.15 -25.94 -3.94
CA ILE A 502 19.20 -24.52 -3.57
C ILE A 502 18.71 -24.30 -2.13
N ILE A 503 17.59 -24.95 -1.75
CA ILE A 503 17.03 -24.82 -0.40
C ILE A 503 17.98 -25.42 0.65
N LEU A 504 18.53 -26.61 0.41
CA LEU A 504 19.48 -27.26 1.33
C LEU A 504 20.80 -26.51 1.43
N GLY A 505 21.28 -25.92 0.34
CA GLY A 505 22.48 -25.09 0.33
C GLY A 505 22.31 -23.82 1.17
N GLY A 506 21.12 -23.21 1.11
CA GLY A 506 20.79 -22.04 1.93
C GLY A 506 20.66 -22.32 3.44
N LEU A 507 20.32 -23.55 3.84
CA LEU A 507 20.23 -23.96 5.25
C LEU A 507 21.58 -24.33 5.88
N ARG A 508 22.64 -24.47 5.06
CA ARG A 508 24.00 -24.81 5.50
C ARG A 508 24.90 -23.58 5.72
N LEU A 509 24.41 -22.39 5.36
CA LEU A 509 25.02 -21.07 5.60
C LEU A 509 24.37 -20.45 6.83
#